data_AF-A0A841RPX7-F1
#
_entry.id   AF-A0A841RPX7-F1
#
_cell.length_a   1.000
_cell.length_b   1.000
_cell.length_c   1.000
_cell.angle_alpha   90.00
_cell.angle_beta   90.00
_cell.angle_gamma   90.00
#
_symmetry.space_group_name_H-M   'P 1'
#
loop_
_entity.id
_entity.type
_entity.pdbx_description
1 polymer ?
#
loop_
_entity_poly.entity_id
_entity_poly.type
_entity_poly.pdbx_seq_one_letter_code
_entity_poly.pdbx_strand_id
1 'polypeptide(L)'
;MTYSSVDYQTYLEKIKTFKELTWVRNHLQLMKKPNFWTILEYGESKGTQDRSAHETRSSRMLRWLVDANETHNLGNIFAHKLVELIGGNYNFQPEKNKAIKATAEDMDIDVLYMDLSQNMCLAIEVKQYAKEGKTTGFQSQLDKYEVLLNKRIRQLNQDIHPHYIYLTPLKEEPSNKNWHPVSYQELIDIIQQVFEEYLLESDDRYIEDTKKIISDFKDDLQRSIDYLQKDHQYIRETLTDKERELTLELANEIQHETDSKYLDQLLALDDDKDSEIKDLILIIKDYTKAQIQNHNPNDAVRILMRKIYNYLSADKKLDTDFLRMYKVRETISPIKTELIEKYNLDYDKIELTRGKGQGLYLYQKDNKYRIYLSGDSHGYFPNDGIQLLANPEKTIIHLSKHVANRQFSVKNEQILEDRISHKDGGDIGLETLMEEYVLKAIQELNNKVVE
;
A
#
# COMPACT_ATOMS: atom_id res chain seq x y z
N MET A 1 22.90 -13.98 17.19
CA MET A 1 23.69 -12.93 17.88
C MET A 1 23.56 -13.08 19.39
N THR A 2 24.44 -12.46 20.17
CA THR A 2 24.36 -12.42 21.65
C THR A 2 24.03 -11.01 22.13
N TYR A 3 22.98 -10.86 22.92
CA TYR A 3 22.58 -9.61 23.58
C TYR A 3 22.97 -9.69 25.07
N SER A 4 23.49 -8.59 25.61
CA SER A 4 23.81 -8.42 27.02
C SER A 4 22.60 -7.88 27.79
N SER A 5 22.60 -7.98 29.12
CA SER A 5 21.55 -7.39 29.96
C SER A 5 21.37 -5.89 29.73
N VAL A 6 22.45 -5.16 29.43
CA VAL A 6 22.40 -3.72 29.11
C VAL A 6 21.69 -3.48 27.78
N ASP A 7 21.92 -4.33 26.77
CA ASP A 7 21.22 -4.22 25.48
C ASP A 7 19.70 -4.31 25.66
N TYR A 8 19.21 -5.25 26.47
CA TYR A 8 17.77 -5.38 26.74
C TYR A 8 17.20 -4.22 27.54
N GLN A 9 17.94 -3.71 28.54
CA GLN A 9 17.48 -2.59 29.34
C GLN A 9 17.35 -1.31 28.49
N THR A 10 18.35 -1.02 27.66
CA THR A 10 18.28 0.10 26.72
C THR A 10 17.16 -0.07 25.69
N TYR A 11 16.99 -1.28 25.16
CA TYR A 11 15.87 -1.58 24.25
C TYR A 11 14.51 -1.37 24.93
N LEU A 12 14.35 -1.87 26.15
CA LEU A 12 13.13 -1.76 26.96
C LEU A 12 12.74 -0.30 27.23
N GLU A 13 13.71 0.55 27.57
CA GLU A 13 13.48 1.98 27.76
C GLU A 13 12.97 2.65 26.48
N LYS A 14 13.55 2.31 25.32
CA LYS A 14 13.14 2.86 24.03
C LYS A 14 11.76 2.40 23.59
N ILE A 15 11.43 1.11 23.74
CA ILE A 15 10.09 0.63 23.35
C ILE A 15 8.99 1.23 24.21
N LYS A 16 9.28 1.53 25.49
CA LYS A 16 8.34 2.20 26.39
C LYS A 16 8.03 3.63 25.94
N THR A 17 8.97 4.35 25.31
CA THR A 17 8.68 5.70 24.78
C THR A 17 7.72 5.65 23.58
N PHE A 18 7.71 4.56 22.80
CA PHE A 18 6.80 4.43 21.66
C PHE A 18 5.34 4.34 22.05
N LYS A 19 5.03 3.87 23.27
CA LYS A 19 3.66 3.85 23.81
C LYS A 19 3.04 5.26 23.89
N GLU A 20 3.87 6.29 24.01
CA GLU A 20 3.41 7.68 24.09
C GLU A 20 3.00 8.26 22.73
N LEU A 21 3.39 7.63 21.62
CA LEU A 21 2.97 8.05 20.28
C LEU A 21 1.45 7.85 20.12
N THR A 22 0.74 8.89 19.68
CA THR A 22 -0.73 8.89 19.57
C THR A 22 -1.25 7.68 18.78
N TRP A 23 -0.67 7.41 17.61
CA TRP A 23 -1.11 6.30 16.76
C TRP A 23 -0.81 4.91 17.38
N VAL A 24 0.29 4.77 18.14
CA VAL A 24 0.61 3.52 18.86
C VAL A 24 -0.39 3.30 19.99
N ARG A 25 -0.65 4.35 20.78
CA ARG A 25 -1.62 4.32 21.87
C ARG A 25 -3.01 3.96 21.38
N ASN A 26 -3.45 4.57 20.28
CA ASN A 26 -4.72 4.26 19.63
C ASN A 26 -4.73 2.79 19.18
N HIS A 27 -3.67 2.32 18.52
CA HIS A 27 -3.59 0.93 18.07
C HIS A 27 -3.69 -0.06 19.23
N LEU A 28 -2.98 0.17 20.34
CA LEU A 28 -3.05 -0.65 21.55
C LEU A 28 -4.45 -0.69 22.14
N GLN A 29 -5.13 0.46 22.25
CA GLN A 29 -6.51 0.52 22.74
C GLN A 29 -7.46 -0.26 21.83
N LEU A 30 -7.28 -0.15 20.52
CA LEU A 30 -8.12 -0.78 19.52
C LEU A 30 -7.90 -2.30 19.44
N MET A 31 -6.69 -2.80 19.72
CA MET A 31 -6.39 -4.23 19.80
C MET A 31 -7.10 -4.92 20.97
N LYS A 32 -7.32 -4.21 22.08
CA LYS A 32 -8.01 -4.76 23.26
C LYS A 32 -9.53 -4.87 23.09
N LYS A 33 -10.10 -4.13 22.15
CA LYS A 33 -11.55 -4.04 21.95
C LYS A 33 -11.97 -4.93 20.78
N PRO A 34 -12.81 -5.97 21.01
CA PRO A 34 -13.39 -6.73 19.91
C PRO A 34 -14.13 -5.78 18.97
N ASN A 35 -13.77 -5.81 17.69
CA ASN A 35 -14.35 -4.90 16.71
C ASN A 35 -14.80 -5.71 15.49
N PHE A 36 -16.05 -5.51 15.09
CA PHE A 36 -16.65 -6.24 13.97
C PHE A 36 -15.84 -6.09 12.67
N TRP A 37 -15.23 -4.92 12.46
CA TRP A 37 -14.40 -4.63 11.29
C TRP A 37 -13.02 -5.31 11.35
N THR A 38 -12.50 -5.72 12.50
CA THR A 38 -11.20 -6.43 12.56
C THR A 38 -11.35 -7.94 12.44
N ILE A 39 -12.53 -8.48 12.73
CA ILE A 39 -12.79 -9.94 12.75
C ILE A 39 -13.08 -10.47 11.33
N LEU A 40 -13.58 -9.64 10.43
CA LEU A 40 -13.88 -10.05 9.07
C LEU A 40 -12.63 -9.98 8.18
N GLU A 41 -12.05 -11.12 7.84
CA GLU A 41 -10.99 -11.21 6.85
C GLU A 41 -11.41 -10.55 5.52
N TYR A 42 -10.55 -9.67 5.03
CA TYR A 42 -10.74 -8.93 3.80
C TYR A 42 -10.11 -9.71 2.65
N GLY A 43 -10.90 -10.07 1.63
CA GLY A 43 -10.32 -10.59 0.40
C GLY A 43 -9.42 -9.53 -0.24
N GLU A 44 -8.15 -9.83 -0.45
CA GLU A 44 -7.24 -8.98 -1.22
C GLU A 44 -7.81 -8.80 -2.64
N SER A 45 -8.27 -7.59 -2.99
CA SER A 45 -8.58 -7.27 -4.39
C SER A 45 -7.27 -7.26 -5.17
N LYS A 46 -7.17 -8.14 -6.17
CA LYS A 46 -5.94 -8.41 -6.95
C LYS A 46 -5.59 -7.33 -7.99
N GLY A 47 -6.24 -6.17 -7.97
CA GLY A 47 -6.08 -5.12 -8.97
C GLY A 47 -5.91 -3.73 -8.34
N THR A 48 -4.96 -2.95 -8.83
CA THR A 48 -4.76 -1.53 -8.45
C THR A 48 -5.87 -0.60 -8.94
N GLN A 49 -6.85 -1.14 -9.68
CA GLN A 49 -8.02 -0.43 -10.20
C GLN A 49 -9.35 -0.96 -9.63
N ASP A 50 -9.32 -2.04 -8.84
CA ASP A 50 -10.52 -2.62 -8.25
C ASP A 50 -10.73 -2.04 -6.85
N ARG A 51 -11.95 -1.58 -6.59
CA ARG A 51 -12.41 -1.12 -5.28
C ARG A 51 -12.11 -2.18 -4.22
N SER A 52 -11.59 -1.77 -3.07
CA SER A 52 -11.31 -2.74 -2.01
C SER A 52 -12.61 -3.30 -1.43
N ALA A 53 -12.59 -4.57 -0.99
CA ALA A 53 -13.71 -5.16 -0.27
C ALA A 53 -14.06 -4.37 1.01
N HIS A 54 -13.08 -3.64 1.56
CA HIS A 54 -13.25 -2.74 2.69
C HIS A 54 -14.02 -1.46 2.28
N GLU A 55 -13.61 -0.77 1.22
CA GLU A 55 -14.29 0.43 0.70
C GLU A 55 -15.77 0.16 0.39
N THR A 56 -16.08 -1.02 -0.16
CA THR A 56 -17.46 -1.44 -0.42
C THR A 56 -18.29 -1.57 0.86
N ARG A 57 -17.73 -2.17 1.91
CA ARG A 57 -18.41 -2.33 3.21
C ARG A 57 -18.57 -0.98 3.92
N SER A 58 -17.55 -0.13 3.89
CA SER A 58 -17.59 1.22 4.44
C SER A 58 -18.73 2.03 3.82
N SER A 59 -18.94 1.94 2.51
CA SER A 59 -20.07 2.62 1.86
C SER A 59 -21.43 2.04 2.22
N ARG A 60 -21.54 0.72 2.43
CA ARG A 60 -22.78 0.11 2.94
C ARG A 60 -23.09 0.54 4.37
N MET A 61 -22.07 0.69 5.20
CA MET A 61 -22.20 1.21 6.56
C MET A 61 -22.60 2.69 6.55
N LEU A 62 -21.96 3.51 5.71
CA LEU A 62 -22.35 4.91 5.53
C LEU A 62 -23.78 5.04 5.03
N ARG A 63 -24.19 4.22 4.06
CA ARG A 63 -25.58 4.13 3.61
C ARG A 63 -26.52 3.80 4.77
N TRP A 64 -26.15 2.82 5.62
CA TRP A 64 -26.93 2.46 6.80
C TRP A 64 -27.02 3.63 7.79
N LEU A 65 -25.94 4.39 8.02
CA LEU A 65 -25.95 5.56 8.91
C LEU A 65 -26.87 6.69 8.42
N VAL A 66 -26.88 6.98 7.11
CA VAL A 66 -27.64 8.11 6.58
C VAL A 66 -29.12 7.79 6.34
N ASP A 67 -29.51 6.51 6.28
CA ASP A 67 -30.88 6.11 5.95
C ASP A 67 -31.81 6.16 7.16
N ALA A 68 -32.71 7.14 7.19
CA ALA A 68 -33.70 7.30 8.25
C ALA A 68 -34.62 6.10 8.47
N ASN A 69 -34.70 5.14 7.53
CA ASN A 69 -35.57 3.98 7.63
C ASN A 69 -34.89 2.75 8.26
N GLU A 70 -33.58 2.81 8.48
CA GLU A 70 -32.79 1.68 8.99
C GLU A 70 -33.04 1.40 10.48
N THR A 71 -32.40 0.34 10.98
CA THR A 71 -32.64 -0.20 12.32
C THR A 71 -32.08 0.66 13.45
N HIS A 72 -31.24 1.65 13.16
CA HIS A 72 -30.67 2.54 14.18
C HIS A 72 -31.69 3.56 14.75
N ASN A 73 -32.82 3.80 14.07
CA ASN A 73 -33.90 4.68 14.53
C ASN A 73 -33.45 6.11 14.92
N LEU A 74 -32.48 6.68 14.18
CA LEU A 74 -31.95 8.04 14.41
C LEU A 74 -32.50 9.08 13.42
N GLY A 75 -33.51 8.71 12.63
CA GLY A 75 -33.99 9.53 11.53
C GLY A 75 -32.87 9.89 10.55
N ASN A 76 -32.93 11.10 9.99
CA ASN A 76 -31.95 11.57 8.99
C ASN A 76 -30.76 12.33 9.60
N ILE A 77 -30.46 12.17 10.90
CA ILE A 77 -29.49 13.03 11.60
C ILE A 77 -28.10 13.05 10.96
N PHE A 78 -27.60 11.90 10.50
CA PHE A 78 -26.30 11.82 9.86
C PHE A 78 -26.26 12.55 8.51
N ALA A 79 -27.31 12.40 7.69
CA ALA A 79 -27.44 13.16 6.44
C ALA A 79 -27.56 14.67 6.71
N HIS A 80 -28.33 15.06 7.72
CA HIS A 80 -28.44 16.45 8.19
C HIS A 80 -27.07 17.04 8.56
N LYS A 81 -26.31 16.36 9.43
CA LYS A 81 -24.99 16.83 9.86
C LYS A 81 -23.97 16.88 8.72
N LEU A 82 -23.99 15.92 7.80
CA LEU A 82 -23.10 15.93 6.63
C LEU A 82 -23.41 17.07 5.66
N VAL A 83 -24.70 17.37 5.43
CA VAL A 83 -25.10 18.50 4.58
C VAL A 83 -24.80 19.84 5.27
N GLU A 84 -25.01 19.94 6.58
CA GLU A 84 -24.66 21.12 7.39
C GLU A 84 -23.14 21.39 7.34
N LEU A 85 -22.31 20.34 7.46
CA LEU A 85 -20.84 20.44 7.42
C LEU A 85 -20.33 21.13 6.14
N ILE A 86 -20.97 20.88 5.00
CA ILE A 86 -20.59 21.46 3.71
C ILE A 86 -21.33 22.78 3.40
N GLY A 87 -22.06 23.33 4.37
CA GLY A 87 -22.80 24.60 4.25
C GLY A 87 -24.15 24.49 3.53
N GLY A 88 -24.66 23.28 3.34
CA GLY A 88 -26.00 23.05 2.81
C GLY A 88 -27.09 23.22 3.87
N ASN A 89 -28.34 23.31 3.43
CA ASN A 89 -29.50 23.37 4.31
C ASN A 89 -30.37 22.12 4.10
N TYR A 90 -30.55 21.34 5.17
CA TYR A 90 -31.40 20.15 5.16
C TYR A 90 -32.04 20.01 6.54
N ASN A 91 -33.36 19.80 6.64
CA ASN A 91 -34.00 19.77 7.95
C ASN A 91 -33.88 18.39 8.59
N PHE A 92 -33.53 18.38 9.88
CA PHE A 92 -33.56 17.18 10.69
C PHE A 92 -35.00 16.68 10.91
N GLN A 93 -35.21 15.39 10.70
CA GLN A 93 -36.42 14.64 10.95
C GLN A 93 -36.03 13.36 11.74
N PRO A 94 -36.43 13.25 13.02
CA PRO A 94 -36.08 12.10 13.86
C PRO A 94 -36.83 10.82 13.47
N GLU A 95 -37.96 10.96 12.78
CA GLU A 95 -38.84 9.86 12.41
C GLU A 95 -38.45 9.20 11.10
N LYS A 96 -38.85 7.93 10.93
CA LYS A 96 -38.71 7.22 9.65
C LYS A 96 -39.49 7.93 8.56
N ASN A 97 -38.87 8.09 7.39
CA ASN A 97 -39.48 8.74 6.24
C ASN A 97 -39.29 7.89 4.98
N LYS A 98 -40.39 7.28 4.51
CA LYS A 98 -40.41 6.41 3.32
C LYS A 98 -40.15 7.13 2.00
N ALA A 99 -40.18 8.46 1.99
CA ALA A 99 -39.78 9.25 0.82
C ALA A 99 -38.24 9.32 0.66
N ILE A 100 -37.50 8.95 1.71
CA ILE A 100 -36.05 8.79 1.67
C ILE A 100 -35.71 7.46 1.01
N LYS A 101 -34.75 7.51 0.08
CA LYS A 101 -34.11 6.34 -0.51
C LYS A 101 -32.61 6.48 -0.40
N ALA A 102 -31.98 5.58 0.36
CA ALA A 102 -30.54 5.48 0.43
C ALA A 102 -30.08 4.17 -0.22
N THR A 103 -29.10 4.26 -1.11
CA THR A 103 -28.55 3.12 -1.83
C THR A 103 -27.03 3.18 -1.80
N ALA A 104 -26.40 2.02 -1.62
CA ALA A 104 -24.96 1.89 -1.82
C ALA A 104 -24.72 1.44 -3.26
N GLU A 105 -23.67 1.95 -3.89
CA GLU A 105 -23.19 1.49 -5.20
C GLU A 105 -24.19 1.73 -6.36
N ASP A 106 -25.00 2.79 -6.30
CA ASP A 106 -25.96 3.16 -7.36
C ASP A 106 -25.32 4.12 -8.37
N MET A 107 -25.44 3.83 -9.66
CA MET A 107 -24.79 4.58 -10.76
C MET A 107 -23.26 4.71 -10.61
N ASP A 108 -22.63 3.71 -9.99
CA ASP A 108 -21.22 3.69 -9.56
C ASP A 108 -20.87 4.69 -8.43
N ILE A 109 -21.85 5.43 -7.87
CA ILE A 109 -21.67 6.31 -6.71
C ILE A 109 -21.73 5.46 -5.44
N ASP A 110 -20.76 5.67 -4.54
CA ASP A 110 -20.60 4.83 -3.36
C ASP A 110 -21.79 4.88 -2.41
N VAL A 111 -22.29 6.07 -2.10
CA VAL A 111 -23.56 6.27 -1.37
C VAL A 111 -24.38 7.33 -2.07
N LEU A 112 -25.60 6.97 -2.42
CA LEU A 112 -26.59 7.90 -2.93
C LEU A 112 -27.79 7.94 -2.00
N TYR A 113 -28.14 9.14 -1.55
CA TYR A 113 -29.25 9.43 -0.66
C TYR A 113 -30.17 10.44 -1.33
N MET A 114 -31.47 10.14 -1.41
CA MET A 114 -32.47 11.05 -1.97
C MET A 114 -33.64 11.19 -1.00
N ASP A 115 -33.90 12.40 -0.52
CA ASP A 115 -35.11 12.77 0.20
C ASP A 115 -36.03 13.57 -0.72
N LEU A 116 -36.99 12.88 -1.33
CA LEU A 116 -37.95 13.51 -2.25
C LEU A 116 -38.97 14.41 -1.54
N SER A 117 -39.10 14.30 -0.20
CA SER A 117 -40.01 15.15 0.57
C SER A 117 -39.42 16.54 0.85
N GLN A 118 -38.09 16.64 0.85
CA GLN A 118 -37.36 17.88 1.07
C GLN A 118 -36.55 18.34 -0.15
N ASN A 119 -36.77 17.70 -1.31
CA ASN A 119 -36.05 18.00 -2.55
C ASN A 119 -34.52 17.97 -2.39
N MET A 120 -33.99 17.05 -1.60
CA MET A 120 -32.56 16.97 -1.29
C MET A 120 -31.97 15.68 -1.84
N CYS A 121 -30.78 15.77 -2.43
CA CYS A 121 -29.97 14.62 -2.80
C CYS A 121 -28.56 14.77 -2.23
N LEU A 122 -28.01 13.71 -1.66
CA LEU A 122 -26.63 13.64 -1.19
C LEU A 122 -25.93 12.46 -1.87
N ALA A 123 -24.82 12.76 -2.54
CA ALA A 123 -23.93 11.77 -3.13
C ALA A 123 -22.59 11.81 -2.37
N ILE A 124 -22.13 10.64 -1.92
CA ILE A 124 -20.86 10.48 -1.21
C ILE A 124 -20.02 9.50 -2.00
N GLU A 125 -18.79 9.91 -2.33
CA GLU A 125 -17.74 9.05 -2.85
C GLU A 125 -16.75 8.78 -1.71
N VAL A 126 -16.44 7.52 -1.44
CA VAL A 126 -15.65 7.06 -0.30
C VAL A 126 -14.33 6.52 -0.82
N LYS A 127 -13.22 7.13 -0.39
CA LYS A 127 -11.88 6.58 -0.61
C LYS A 127 -11.26 6.19 0.70
N GLN A 128 -10.47 5.13 0.67
CA GLN A 128 -9.69 4.69 1.83
C GLN A 128 -8.18 4.72 1.52
N TYR A 129 -7.76 4.01 0.47
CA TYR A 129 -6.33 3.95 0.08
C TYR A 129 -6.10 4.19 -1.42
N ALA A 130 -7.16 4.13 -2.22
CA ALA A 130 -7.10 4.38 -3.65
C ALA A 130 -7.24 5.88 -3.96
N LYS A 131 -6.47 6.35 -4.93
CA LYS A 131 -6.70 7.67 -5.54
C LYS A 131 -7.96 7.63 -6.40
N GLU A 132 -8.48 8.81 -6.73
CA GLU A 132 -9.61 8.95 -7.65
C GLU A 132 -9.42 8.10 -8.92
N GLY A 133 -10.48 7.37 -9.30
CA GLY A 133 -10.45 6.47 -10.44
C GLY A 133 -10.30 7.21 -11.76
N LYS A 134 -9.57 6.61 -12.71
CA LYS A 134 -9.55 7.12 -14.09
C LYS A 134 -10.77 6.59 -14.83
N THR A 135 -11.47 7.48 -15.54
CA THR A 135 -12.62 7.13 -16.38
C THR A 135 -12.32 7.43 -17.85
N THR A 136 -12.99 6.72 -18.76
CA THR A 136 -12.91 6.95 -20.20
C THR A 136 -14.04 7.87 -20.65
N GLY A 137 -13.71 8.98 -21.32
CA GLY A 137 -14.70 9.89 -21.90
C GLY A 137 -15.15 11.05 -21.01
N PHE A 138 -14.65 11.13 -19.77
CA PHE A 138 -14.82 12.28 -18.87
C PHE A 138 -13.45 12.74 -18.34
N GLN A 139 -13.34 13.98 -17.86
CA GLN A 139 -12.08 14.50 -17.29
C GLN A 139 -11.75 13.81 -15.96
N SER A 140 -12.77 13.48 -15.18
CA SER A 140 -12.67 12.80 -13.90
C SER A 140 -13.82 11.81 -13.64
N GLN A 141 -13.66 10.91 -12.67
CA GLN A 141 -14.72 9.99 -12.24
C GLN A 141 -15.89 10.76 -11.64
N LEU A 142 -15.59 11.82 -10.89
CA LEU A 142 -16.56 12.69 -10.24
C LEU A 142 -17.44 13.44 -11.26
N ASP A 143 -16.89 13.84 -12.42
CA ASP A 143 -17.68 14.47 -13.50
C ASP A 143 -18.71 13.50 -14.09
N LYS A 144 -18.33 12.22 -14.26
CA LYS A 144 -19.26 11.19 -14.75
C LYS A 144 -20.45 11.08 -13.82
N TYR A 145 -20.21 11.06 -12.51
CA TYR A 145 -21.25 10.91 -11.49
C TYR A 145 -22.21 12.09 -11.46
N GLU A 146 -21.70 13.31 -11.54
CA GLU A 146 -22.53 14.52 -11.63
C GLU A 146 -23.45 14.47 -12.86
N VAL A 147 -22.92 14.07 -14.02
CA VAL A 147 -23.73 13.95 -15.26
C VAL A 147 -24.82 12.89 -15.13
N LEU A 148 -24.50 11.73 -14.54
CA LEU A 148 -25.47 10.65 -14.33
C LEU A 148 -26.56 11.06 -13.33
N LEU A 149 -26.17 11.68 -12.22
CA LEU A 149 -27.12 12.12 -11.19
C LEU A 149 -28.03 13.23 -11.72
N ASN A 150 -27.48 14.23 -12.41
CA ASN A 150 -28.26 15.30 -13.02
C ASN A 150 -29.26 14.76 -14.05
N LYS A 151 -28.88 13.74 -14.82
CA LYS A 151 -29.80 13.07 -15.76
C LYS A 151 -30.97 12.41 -15.01
N ARG A 152 -30.69 11.72 -13.90
CA ARG A 152 -31.73 11.09 -13.06
C ARG A 152 -32.65 12.11 -12.40
N ILE A 153 -32.10 13.19 -11.83
CA ILE A 153 -32.88 14.28 -11.23
C ILE A 153 -33.84 14.87 -12.26
N ARG A 154 -33.36 15.16 -13.49
CA ARG A 154 -34.20 15.67 -14.57
C ARG A 154 -35.35 14.73 -14.93
N GLN A 155 -35.16 13.41 -14.85
CA GLN A 155 -36.21 12.42 -15.13
C GLN A 155 -37.30 12.39 -14.05
N LEU A 156 -37.00 12.82 -12.82
CA LEU A 156 -37.96 12.88 -11.73
C LEU A 156 -38.89 14.10 -11.83
N ASN A 157 -38.60 15.07 -12.71
CA ASN A 157 -39.37 16.31 -12.88
C ASN A 157 -39.61 17.06 -11.55
N GLN A 158 -38.63 17.03 -10.65
CA GLN A 158 -38.62 17.74 -9.38
C GLN A 158 -37.36 18.61 -9.29
N ASP A 159 -37.47 19.74 -8.62
CA ASP A 159 -36.33 20.62 -8.35
C ASP A 159 -35.53 20.10 -7.16
N ILE A 160 -34.74 19.04 -7.39
CA ILE A 160 -33.93 18.39 -6.36
C ILE A 160 -32.55 19.06 -6.32
N HIS A 161 -32.11 19.45 -5.13
CA HIS A 161 -30.79 20.06 -4.90
C HIS A 161 -29.75 18.98 -4.54
N PRO A 162 -28.75 18.74 -5.40
CA PRO A 162 -27.70 17.77 -5.12
C PRO A 162 -26.56 18.37 -4.30
N HIS A 163 -26.11 17.61 -3.31
CA HIS A 163 -24.93 17.83 -2.49
C HIS A 163 -23.94 16.70 -2.75
N TYR A 164 -22.66 17.04 -2.87
CA TYR A 164 -21.61 16.10 -3.23
C TYR A 164 -20.48 16.10 -2.20
N ILE A 165 -20.15 14.94 -1.65
CA ILE A 165 -19.08 14.76 -0.66
C ILE A 165 -18.03 13.80 -1.21
N TYR A 166 -16.77 14.25 -1.21
CA TYR A 166 -15.61 13.40 -1.44
C TYR A 166 -14.96 13.07 -0.09
N LEU A 167 -15.31 11.90 0.45
CA LEU A 167 -14.92 11.45 1.78
C LEU A 167 -13.62 10.64 1.70
N THR A 168 -12.55 11.18 2.28
CA THR A 168 -11.22 10.57 2.29
C THR A 168 -10.61 10.62 3.70
N PRO A 169 -9.61 9.80 4.04
CA PRO A 169 -9.08 9.82 5.40
C PRO A 169 -8.44 11.15 5.78
N LEU A 170 -7.69 11.77 4.86
CA LEU A 170 -6.87 12.96 5.10
C LEU A 170 -7.36 14.23 4.40
N LYS A 171 -8.64 14.30 4.01
CA LYS A 171 -9.23 15.47 3.33
C LYS A 171 -8.54 15.81 2.00
N GLU A 172 -8.33 14.81 1.15
CA GLU A 172 -7.78 15.02 -0.19
C GLU A 172 -8.72 15.88 -1.04
N GLU A 173 -8.15 16.77 -1.84
CA GLU A 173 -8.90 17.61 -2.75
C GLU A 173 -9.44 16.80 -3.94
N PRO A 174 -10.75 16.87 -4.25
CA PRO A 174 -11.31 16.22 -5.43
C PRO A 174 -10.89 16.94 -6.71
N SER A 175 -10.85 16.21 -7.83
CA SER A 175 -10.59 16.83 -9.14
C SER A 175 -11.76 17.69 -9.64
N ASN A 176 -12.99 17.38 -9.23
CA ASN A 176 -14.19 18.16 -9.53
C ASN A 176 -14.54 19.07 -8.34
N LYS A 177 -14.61 20.38 -8.60
CA LYS A 177 -14.84 21.44 -7.60
C LYS A 177 -16.24 21.44 -6.98
N ASN A 178 -17.21 20.77 -7.58
CA ASN A 178 -18.56 20.64 -7.04
C ASN A 178 -18.62 19.63 -5.88
N TRP A 179 -17.60 18.76 -5.77
CA TRP A 179 -17.48 17.82 -4.67
C TRP A 179 -16.75 18.48 -3.51
N HIS A 180 -17.34 18.41 -2.32
CA HIS A 180 -16.74 18.98 -1.11
C HIS A 180 -15.81 17.97 -0.44
N PRO A 181 -14.54 18.32 -0.17
CA PRO A 181 -13.63 17.43 0.53
C PRO A 181 -14.04 17.30 2.00
N VAL A 182 -14.22 16.07 2.47
CA VAL A 182 -14.50 15.74 3.88
C VAL A 182 -13.52 14.68 4.36
N SER A 183 -12.98 14.88 5.56
CA SER A 183 -12.07 13.95 6.22
C SER A 183 -12.81 12.87 7.01
N TYR A 184 -12.14 11.75 7.27
CA TYR A 184 -12.63 10.78 8.24
C TYR A 184 -12.70 11.36 9.65
N GLN A 185 -11.82 12.31 10.00
CA GLN A 185 -11.87 12.99 11.29
C GLN A 185 -13.17 13.78 11.46
N GLU A 186 -13.58 14.54 10.44
CA GLU A 186 -14.85 15.28 10.47
C GLU A 186 -16.06 14.34 10.57
N LEU A 187 -16.01 13.17 9.93
CA LEU A 187 -17.04 12.15 10.10
C LEU A 187 -17.03 11.53 11.50
N ILE A 188 -15.85 11.28 12.08
CA ILE A 188 -15.70 10.80 13.47
C ILE A 188 -16.31 11.81 14.45
N ASP A 189 -16.08 13.10 14.23
CA ASP A 189 -16.62 14.17 15.06
C ASP A 189 -18.15 14.21 14.97
N ILE A 190 -18.73 14.05 13.77
CA ILE A 190 -20.18 13.90 13.57
C ILE A 190 -20.70 12.65 14.32
N ILE A 191 -20.02 11.51 14.18
CA ILE A 191 -20.41 10.28 14.86
C ILE A 191 -20.39 10.48 16.38
N GLN A 192 -19.35 11.12 16.92
CA GLN A 192 -19.22 11.40 18.34
C GLN A 192 -20.35 12.32 18.83
N GLN A 193 -20.63 13.39 18.08
CA GLN A 193 -21.73 14.30 18.38
C GLN A 193 -23.09 13.57 18.42
N VAL A 194 -23.40 12.79 17.38
CA VAL A 194 -24.66 12.03 17.33
C VAL A 194 -24.73 11.00 18.46
N PHE A 195 -23.60 10.38 18.79
CA PHE A 195 -23.52 9.41 19.88
C PHE A 195 -23.86 10.05 21.22
N GLU A 196 -23.28 11.21 21.52
CA GLU A 196 -23.50 11.94 22.77
C GLU A 196 -24.91 12.52 22.86
N GLU A 197 -25.41 13.12 21.78
CA GLU A 197 -26.69 13.84 21.77
C GLU A 197 -27.91 12.90 21.66
N TYR A 198 -27.80 11.77 20.95
CA TYR A 198 -28.95 10.92 20.59
C TYR A 198 -28.84 9.47 21.06
N LEU A 199 -27.64 8.92 21.27
CA LEU A 199 -27.50 7.50 21.61
C LEU A 199 -27.32 7.25 23.10
N LEU A 200 -26.59 8.08 23.83
CA LEU A 200 -26.27 7.83 25.25
C LEU A 200 -27.52 7.56 26.10
N GLU A 201 -28.53 8.41 25.97
CA GLU A 201 -29.77 8.41 26.75
C GLU A 201 -30.98 7.81 25.99
N SER A 202 -30.76 7.10 24.88
CA SER A 202 -31.86 6.52 24.12
C SER A 202 -32.39 5.23 24.74
N ASP A 203 -33.72 5.12 24.81
CA ASP A 203 -34.45 3.95 25.29
C ASP A 203 -34.80 2.95 24.16
N ASP A 204 -34.19 3.07 22.98
CA ASP A 204 -34.46 2.16 21.86
C ASP A 204 -34.09 0.70 22.21
N ARG A 205 -34.93 -0.24 21.79
CA ARG A 205 -34.74 -1.67 22.09
C ARG A 205 -33.39 -2.23 21.58
N TYR A 206 -32.86 -1.69 20.49
CA TYR A 206 -31.60 -2.10 19.86
C TYR A 206 -30.49 -1.08 20.08
N ILE A 207 -30.60 -0.24 21.11
CA ILE A 207 -29.68 0.86 21.33
C ILE A 207 -28.24 0.40 21.56
N GLU A 208 -28.03 -0.65 22.34
CA GLU A 208 -26.69 -1.16 22.64
C GLU A 208 -26.00 -1.75 21.41
N ASP A 209 -26.75 -2.44 20.54
CA ASP A 209 -26.25 -2.93 19.25
C ASP A 209 -25.89 -1.76 18.34
N THR A 210 -26.74 -0.73 18.28
CA THR A 210 -26.52 0.48 17.50
C THR A 210 -25.27 1.23 17.98
N LYS A 211 -25.13 1.42 19.30
CA LYS A 211 -23.94 2.01 19.93
C LYS A 211 -22.68 1.22 19.56
N LYS A 212 -22.74 -0.12 19.63
CA LYS A 212 -21.60 -0.98 19.29
C LYS A 212 -21.20 -0.87 17.83
N ILE A 213 -22.15 -0.97 16.90
CA ILE A 213 -21.91 -0.91 15.45
C ILE A 213 -21.31 0.45 15.06
N ILE A 214 -21.89 1.55 15.58
CA ILE A 214 -21.43 2.91 15.29
C ILE A 214 -20.05 3.16 15.90
N SER A 215 -19.83 2.74 17.15
CA SER A 215 -18.52 2.87 17.79
C SER A 215 -17.46 2.04 17.05
N ASP A 216 -17.80 0.84 16.59
CA ASP A 216 -16.86 -0.02 15.87
C ASP A 216 -16.46 0.58 14.53
N PHE A 217 -17.40 1.22 13.83
CA PHE A 217 -17.12 1.93 12.59
C PHE A 217 -16.27 3.18 12.84
N LYS A 218 -16.57 3.97 13.87
CA LYS A 218 -15.72 5.11 14.29
C LYS A 218 -14.28 4.69 14.54
N ASP A 219 -14.10 3.59 15.28
CA ASP A 219 -12.79 3.00 15.56
C ASP A 219 -12.07 2.57 14.28
N ASP A 220 -12.78 2.04 13.28
CA ASP A 220 -12.21 1.65 11.99
C ASP A 220 -11.79 2.84 11.12
N LEU A 221 -12.58 3.93 11.13
CA LEU A 221 -12.18 5.19 10.52
C LEU A 221 -10.91 5.73 11.17
N GLN A 222 -10.81 5.69 12.50
CA GLN A 222 -9.61 6.13 13.23
C GLN A 222 -8.39 5.29 12.85
N ARG A 223 -8.52 3.96 12.72
CA ARG A 223 -7.42 3.10 12.22
C ARG A 223 -6.93 3.53 10.85
N SER A 224 -7.84 3.92 9.97
CA SER A 224 -7.47 4.37 8.61
C SER A 224 -6.67 5.67 8.65
N ILE A 225 -7.05 6.62 9.53
CA ILE A 225 -6.30 7.86 9.77
C ILE A 225 -4.92 7.55 10.37
N ASP A 226 -4.88 6.78 11.46
CA ASP A 226 -3.64 6.40 12.15
C ASP A 226 -2.69 5.67 11.19
N TYR A 227 -3.23 4.79 10.34
CA TYR A 227 -2.45 4.09 9.31
C TYR A 227 -1.80 5.04 8.30
N LEU A 228 -2.42 6.16 7.96
CA LEU A 228 -1.89 7.09 6.96
C LEU A 228 -1.03 8.21 7.58
N GLN A 229 -1.29 8.58 8.83
CA GLN A 229 -0.54 9.61 9.55
C GLN A 229 0.63 9.08 10.37
N LYS A 230 0.73 7.76 10.53
CA LYS A 230 1.84 7.13 11.27
C LYS A 230 3.20 7.63 10.79
N ASP A 231 3.99 8.13 11.73
CA ASP A 231 5.38 8.46 11.51
C ASP A 231 6.28 7.30 11.95
N HIS A 232 6.78 6.54 10.98
CA HIS A 232 7.74 5.46 11.25
C HIS A 232 9.17 5.96 11.41
N GLN A 233 9.46 7.21 11.02
CA GLN A 233 10.81 7.77 11.07
C GLN A 233 11.32 7.82 12.50
N TYR A 234 10.46 8.20 13.45
CA TYR A 234 10.82 8.24 14.86
C TYR A 234 11.20 6.85 15.41
N ILE A 235 10.38 5.82 15.17
CA ILE A 235 10.70 4.43 15.57
C ILE A 235 12.00 3.96 14.91
N ARG A 236 12.14 4.24 13.61
CA ARG A 236 13.32 3.89 12.81
C ARG A 236 14.60 4.53 13.35
N GLU A 237 14.58 5.82 13.64
CA GLU A 237 15.77 6.58 14.08
C GLU A 237 16.14 6.28 15.52
N THR A 238 15.17 5.89 16.34
CA THR A 238 15.38 5.54 17.75
C THR A 238 16.01 4.15 17.92
N LEU A 239 15.67 3.19 17.05
CA LEU A 239 16.21 1.83 17.09
C LEU A 239 17.44 1.66 16.19
N THR A 240 18.52 1.11 16.75
CA THR A 240 19.71 0.65 16.03
C THR A 240 19.43 -0.64 15.25
N ASP A 241 20.29 -0.99 14.28
CA ASP A 241 20.13 -2.22 13.49
C ASP A 241 20.07 -3.47 14.37
N LYS A 242 20.90 -3.55 15.41
CA LYS A 242 20.92 -4.64 16.40
C LYS A 242 19.59 -4.74 17.17
N GLU A 243 18.98 -3.61 17.52
CA GLU A 243 17.68 -3.55 18.22
C GLU A 243 16.50 -3.88 17.29
N ARG A 244 16.61 -3.54 15.99
CA ARG A 244 15.61 -3.93 14.99
C ARG A 244 15.63 -5.43 14.75
N GLU A 245 16.81 -6.05 14.68
CA GLU A 245 16.95 -7.51 14.63
C GLU A 245 16.37 -8.16 15.89
N LEU A 246 16.68 -7.62 17.08
CA LEU A 246 16.09 -8.10 18.35
C LEU A 246 14.56 -8.03 18.32
N THR A 247 13.99 -6.94 17.77
CA THR A 247 12.54 -6.79 17.60
C THR A 247 11.94 -7.90 16.74
N LEU A 248 12.62 -8.28 15.65
CA LEU A 248 12.15 -9.34 14.75
C LEU A 248 12.22 -10.72 15.42
N GLU A 249 13.29 -11.02 16.15
CA GLU A 249 13.43 -12.26 16.91
C GLU A 249 12.35 -12.36 18.00
N LEU A 250 12.20 -11.32 18.83
CA LEU A 250 11.15 -11.25 19.86
C LEU A 250 9.75 -11.43 19.25
N ALA A 251 9.47 -10.77 18.13
CA ALA A 251 8.18 -10.89 17.48
C ALA A 251 7.94 -12.28 16.86
N ASN A 252 8.98 -13.01 16.48
CA ASN A 252 8.86 -14.40 16.05
C ASN A 252 8.58 -15.31 17.26
N GLU A 253 9.29 -15.13 18.38
CA GLU A 253 9.02 -15.86 19.62
C GLU A 253 7.56 -15.65 20.09
N ILE A 254 7.07 -14.40 20.06
CA ILE A 254 5.68 -14.07 20.44
C ILE A 254 4.66 -14.73 19.49
N GLN A 255 4.87 -14.66 18.17
CA GLN A 255 3.88 -15.16 17.20
C GLN A 255 3.85 -16.68 17.06
N HIS A 256 4.99 -17.34 17.26
CA HIS A 256 5.11 -18.78 17.06
C HIS A 256 5.10 -19.57 18.37
N GLU A 257 5.07 -18.90 19.52
CA GLU A 257 5.17 -19.52 20.85
C GLU A 257 6.38 -20.47 20.96
N THR A 258 7.47 -20.14 20.25
CA THR A 258 8.71 -20.92 20.18
C THR A 258 9.83 -20.27 20.99
N ASP A 259 10.76 -21.09 21.51
CA ASP A 259 12.05 -20.74 22.13
C ASP A 259 12.10 -19.32 22.72
N SER A 260 11.52 -19.11 23.90
CA SER A 260 11.30 -17.80 24.55
C SER A 260 12.56 -17.12 25.10
N LYS A 261 13.73 -17.42 24.53
CA LYS A 261 15.02 -17.04 25.09
C LYS A 261 15.20 -15.52 25.18
N TYR A 262 14.82 -14.79 24.14
CA TYR A 262 14.94 -13.33 24.10
C TYR A 262 13.81 -12.67 24.90
N LEU A 263 12.59 -13.21 24.80
CA LEU A 263 11.40 -12.71 25.47
C LEU A 263 11.49 -12.85 27.00
N ASP A 264 11.95 -13.99 27.51
CA ASP A 264 12.10 -14.22 28.96
C ASP A 264 13.13 -13.27 29.57
N GLN A 265 14.21 -12.98 28.84
CA GLN A 265 15.23 -12.01 29.29
C GLN A 265 14.69 -10.58 29.31
N LEU A 266 13.87 -10.21 28.33
CA LEU A 266 13.23 -8.89 28.29
C LEU A 266 12.17 -8.75 29.40
N LEU A 267 11.33 -9.76 29.60
CA LEU A 267 10.27 -9.76 30.62
C LEU A 267 10.85 -9.81 32.04
N ALA A 268 11.99 -10.45 32.26
CA ALA A 268 12.68 -10.44 33.56
C ALA A 268 13.17 -9.04 33.98
N LEU A 269 13.33 -8.13 33.02
CA LEU A 269 13.74 -6.73 33.25
C LEU A 269 12.56 -5.77 33.29
N ASP A 270 11.36 -6.25 33.00
CA ASP A 270 10.17 -5.44 32.99
C ASP A 270 9.42 -5.56 34.31
N ASP A 271 9.51 -4.50 35.12
CA ASP A 271 8.85 -4.42 36.42
C ASP A 271 7.32 -4.19 36.32
N ASP A 272 6.79 -3.97 35.11
CA ASP A 272 5.37 -3.71 34.87
C ASP A 272 4.59 -5.01 34.62
N LYS A 273 3.78 -5.41 35.61
CA LYS A 273 2.99 -6.65 35.54
C LYS A 273 1.85 -6.60 34.51
N ASP A 274 1.49 -5.41 34.04
CA ASP A 274 0.43 -5.21 33.04
C ASP A 274 1.01 -4.78 31.67
N SER A 275 2.29 -5.06 31.43
CA SER A 275 2.96 -4.47 30.28
C SER A 275 2.43 -4.99 28.94
N GLU A 276 2.06 -4.03 28.09
CA GLU A 276 1.69 -4.23 26.70
C GLU A 276 2.93 -4.45 25.82
N ILE A 277 4.06 -4.89 26.39
CA ILE A 277 5.33 -5.00 25.68
C ILE A 277 5.23 -5.96 24.51
N LYS A 278 4.51 -7.08 24.67
CA LYS A 278 4.30 -8.02 23.57
C LYS A 278 3.57 -7.35 22.41
N ASP A 279 2.49 -6.64 22.70
CA ASP A 279 1.72 -5.91 21.68
C ASP A 279 2.55 -4.80 21.05
N LEU A 280 3.32 -4.04 21.84
CA LEU A 280 4.26 -3.03 21.35
C LEU A 280 5.29 -3.65 20.40
N ILE A 281 5.89 -4.78 20.76
CA ILE A 281 6.86 -5.49 19.90
C ILE A 281 6.20 -5.90 18.58
N LEU A 282 4.98 -6.44 18.61
CA LEU A 282 4.25 -6.84 17.41
C LEU A 282 3.90 -5.63 16.53
N ILE A 283 3.48 -4.52 17.13
CA ILE A 283 3.26 -3.25 16.44
C ILE A 283 4.57 -2.82 15.78
N ILE A 284 5.66 -2.68 16.54
CA ILE A 284 6.98 -2.24 16.04
C ILE A 284 7.51 -3.18 14.95
N LYS A 285 7.28 -4.50 15.05
CA LYS A 285 7.68 -5.51 14.05
C LYS A 285 7.21 -5.14 12.66
N ASP A 286 5.94 -4.77 12.51
CA ASP A 286 5.38 -4.45 11.20
C ASP A 286 6.06 -3.21 10.58
N TYR A 287 6.66 -2.37 11.41
CA TYR A 287 7.38 -1.15 11.01
C TYR A 287 8.89 -1.33 10.86
N THR A 288 9.49 -2.33 11.51
CA THR A 288 10.88 -2.76 11.24
C THR A 288 10.97 -3.65 10.00
N LYS A 289 9.94 -4.47 9.72
CA LYS A 289 9.85 -5.38 8.57
C LYS A 289 9.78 -4.65 7.22
N ALA A 290 9.21 -3.44 7.20
CA ALA A 290 9.16 -2.58 6.01
C ALA A 290 10.55 -2.24 5.43
N GLN A 291 11.64 -2.44 6.18
CA GLN A 291 13.02 -2.23 5.72
C GLN A 291 13.78 -3.50 5.31
N ILE A 292 13.28 -4.72 5.55
CA ILE A 292 13.87 -5.88 4.86
C ILE A 292 13.49 -5.86 3.37
N GLN A 293 12.39 -5.19 3.03
CA GLN A 293 11.99 -4.98 1.64
C GLN A 293 11.76 -3.49 1.35
N ASN A 294 12.83 -2.70 1.32
CA ASN A 294 12.79 -1.41 0.62
C ASN A 294 12.45 -1.68 -0.85
N HIS A 295 11.20 -1.42 -1.22
CA HIS A 295 10.68 -1.68 -2.55
C HIS A 295 10.75 -0.43 -3.44
N ASN A 296 11.27 0.69 -2.97
CA ASN A 296 11.37 1.87 -3.81
C ASN A 296 12.42 1.63 -4.91
N PRO A 297 12.08 1.90 -6.18
CA PRO A 297 13.04 1.83 -7.26
C PRO A 297 14.21 2.78 -6.98
N ASN A 298 15.43 2.28 -7.13
CA ASN A 298 16.67 3.03 -7.15
C ASN A 298 16.94 3.51 -8.58
N ASP A 299 17.03 4.82 -8.78
CA ASP A 299 17.19 5.40 -10.11
C ASP A 299 18.52 5.01 -10.77
N ALA A 300 19.60 4.91 -10.00
CA ALA A 300 20.91 4.52 -10.52
C ALA A 300 20.90 3.09 -11.07
N VAL A 301 20.22 2.18 -10.37
CA VAL A 301 20.02 0.79 -10.81
C VAL A 301 19.16 0.74 -12.06
N ARG A 302 18.11 1.56 -12.16
CA ARG A 302 17.27 1.63 -13.37
C ARG A 302 18.07 2.09 -14.57
N ILE A 303 18.93 3.09 -14.39
CA ILE A 303 19.85 3.55 -15.43
C ILE A 303 20.80 2.40 -15.82
N LEU A 304 21.41 1.72 -14.84
CA LEU A 304 22.29 0.58 -15.09
C LEU A 304 21.59 -0.50 -15.91
N MET A 305 20.38 -0.93 -15.53
CA MET A 305 19.65 -1.95 -16.26
C MET A 305 19.34 -1.55 -17.70
N ARG A 306 19.06 -0.27 -17.95
CA ARG A 306 18.87 0.24 -19.32
C ARG A 306 20.17 0.28 -20.10
N LYS A 307 21.29 0.59 -19.45
CA LYS A 307 22.63 0.54 -20.08
C LYS A 307 23.03 -0.89 -20.43
N ILE A 308 22.81 -1.86 -19.53
CA ILE A 308 22.99 -3.30 -19.80
C ILE A 308 22.06 -3.74 -20.95
N TYR A 309 20.78 -3.35 -20.91
CA TYR A 309 19.84 -3.63 -21.99
C TYR A 309 20.35 -3.10 -23.34
N ASN A 310 20.76 -1.83 -23.40
CA ASN A 310 21.26 -1.18 -24.62
C ASN A 310 22.55 -1.81 -25.14
N TYR A 311 23.38 -2.35 -24.25
CA TYR A 311 24.57 -3.08 -24.64
C TYR A 311 24.22 -4.37 -25.39
N LEU A 312 23.22 -5.11 -24.88
CA LEU A 312 22.80 -6.42 -25.40
C LEU A 312 21.84 -6.35 -26.60
N SER A 313 20.99 -5.33 -26.65
CA SER A 313 19.88 -5.17 -27.61
C SER A 313 20.36 -4.82 -29.03
N ALA A 314 19.79 -5.48 -30.05
CA ALA A 314 20.19 -5.31 -31.45
C ALA A 314 19.52 -4.11 -32.13
N ASP A 315 18.22 -3.91 -31.89
CA ASP A 315 17.38 -3.00 -32.68
C ASP A 315 16.73 -1.88 -31.86
N LYS A 316 16.75 -1.98 -30.52
CA LYS A 316 16.13 -1.00 -29.63
C LYS A 316 17.14 -0.38 -28.68
N LYS A 317 17.01 0.92 -28.47
CA LYS A 317 17.76 1.65 -27.44
C LYS A 317 16.78 2.35 -26.52
N LEU A 318 16.86 2.05 -25.23
CA LEU A 318 16.11 2.72 -24.19
C LEU A 318 16.87 3.97 -23.75
N ASP A 319 16.14 5.07 -23.60
CA ASP A 319 16.62 6.29 -22.96
C ASP A 319 17.06 6.02 -21.52
N THR A 320 18.13 6.65 -21.07
CA THR A 320 18.63 6.57 -19.69
C THR A 320 17.86 7.46 -18.71
N ASP A 321 16.91 8.28 -19.15
CA ASP A 321 15.99 9.03 -18.28
C ASP A 321 15.08 8.08 -17.49
N PHE A 322 15.41 7.86 -16.23
CA PHE A 322 14.67 6.96 -15.35
C PHE A 322 13.20 7.37 -15.16
N LEU A 323 12.80 8.62 -15.40
CA LEU A 323 11.39 9.04 -15.32
C LEU A 323 10.55 8.47 -16.47
N ARG A 324 11.17 8.12 -17.59
CA ARG A 324 10.48 7.54 -18.74
C ARG A 324 10.02 6.11 -18.45
N MET A 325 8.72 5.85 -18.63
CA MET A 325 8.11 4.54 -18.50
C MET A 325 7.92 3.90 -19.88
N TYR A 326 8.21 2.60 -20.00
CA TYR A 326 8.06 1.84 -21.24
C TYR A 326 6.93 0.81 -21.12
N LYS A 327 6.20 0.59 -22.22
CA LYS A 327 5.29 -0.56 -22.32
C LYS A 327 6.10 -1.82 -22.58
N VAL A 328 5.60 -2.98 -22.14
CA VAL A 328 6.28 -4.29 -22.28
C VAL A 328 6.74 -4.59 -23.72
N ARG A 329 5.90 -4.28 -24.71
CA ARG A 329 6.26 -4.54 -26.12
C ARG A 329 7.42 -3.66 -26.61
N GLU A 330 7.67 -2.53 -25.94
CA GLU A 330 8.74 -1.59 -26.25
C GLU A 330 10.07 -2.03 -25.62
N THR A 331 10.04 -2.90 -24.61
CA THR A 331 11.22 -3.36 -23.87
C THR A 331 11.72 -4.74 -24.28
N ILE A 332 11.14 -5.35 -25.32
CA ILE A 332 11.58 -6.63 -25.88
C ILE A 332 12.41 -6.37 -27.13
N SER A 333 13.61 -6.94 -27.22
CA SER A 333 14.49 -6.85 -28.39
C SER A 333 15.27 -8.15 -28.61
N PRO A 334 15.66 -8.48 -29.85
CA PRO A 334 16.68 -9.49 -30.10
C PRO A 334 18.03 -9.11 -29.48
N ILE A 335 18.80 -10.11 -29.04
CA ILE A 335 20.19 -9.90 -28.64
C ILE A 335 21.06 -9.73 -29.90
N LYS A 336 22.05 -8.84 -29.85
CA LYS A 336 23.00 -8.62 -30.97
C LYS A 336 23.66 -9.93 -31.40
N THR A 337 23.63 -10.21 -32.71
CA THR A 337 24.19 -11.43 -33.30
C THR A 337 25.66 -11.62 -32.97
N GLU A 338 26.46 -10.54 -32.98
CA GLU A 338 27.89 -10.56 -32.65
C GLU A 338 28.17 -11.08 -31.22
N LEU A 339 27.28 -10.78 -30.26
CA LEU A 339 27.41 -11.27 -28.89
C LEU A 339 27.00 -12.74 -28.79
N ILE A 340 25.95 -13.13 -29.50
CA ILE A 340 25.50 -14.52 -29.58
C ILE A 340 26.63 -15.40 -30.12
N GLU A 341 27.28 -14.98 -31.21
CA GLU A 341 28.37 -15.71 -31.84
C GLU A 341 29.64 -15.72 -30.97
N LYS A 342 30.04 -14.56 -30.45
CA LYS A 342 31.25 -14.42 -29.60
C LYS A 342 31.18 -15.29 -28.34
N TYR A 343 30.00 -15.41 -27.74
CA TYR A 343 29.81 -16.13 -26.47
C TYR A 343 29.15 -17.50 -26.63
N ASN A 344 28.79 -17.90 -27.86
CA ASN A 344 28.06 -19.13 -28.18
C ASN A 344 26.76 -19.28 -27.37
N LEU A 345 25.92 -18.24 -27.37
CA LEU A 345 24.72 -18.18 -26.55
C LEU A 345 23.53 -18.87 -27.24
N ASP A 346 22.70 -19.57 -26.47
CA ASP A 346 21.42 -20.09 -26.92
C ASP A 346 20.23 -19.18 -26.55
N TYR A 347 20.54 -17.94 -26.18
CA TYR A 347 19.59 -16.89 -25.84
C TYR A 347 19.53 -15.88 -26.98
N ASP A 348 18.33 -15.52 -27.41
CA ASP A 348 18.13 -14.67 -28.59
C ASP A 348 17.31 -13.41 -28.29
N LYS A 349 16.72 -13.30 -27.11
CA LYS A 349 15.79 -12.21 -26.76
C LYS A 349 16.07 -11.67 -25.37
N ILE A 350 16.04 -10.35 -25.24
CA ILE A 350 16.14 -9.63 -23.97
C ILE A 350 14.85 -8.85 -23.68
N GLU A 351 14.49 -8.74 -22.40
CA GLU A 351 13.34 -7.98 -21.91
C GLU A 351 13.67 -7.22 -20.62
N LEU A 352 13.37 -5.92 -20.56
CA LEU A 352 13.35 -5.18 -19.28
C LEU A 352 12.13 -5.59 -18.44
N THR A 353 12.35 -5.90 -17.16
CA THR A 353 11.28 -6.28 -16.22
C THR A 353 10.20 -5.21 -16.06
N ARG A 354 8.97 -5.69 -15.79
CA ARG A 354 7.79 -4.84 -15.53
C ARG A 354 7.91 -4.10 -14.19
N GLY A 355 7.15 -3.00 -14.06
CA GLY A 355 7.03 -2.26 -12.82
C GLY A 355 8.22 -1.32 -12.59
N LYS A 356 9.12 -1.70 -11.69
CA LYS A 356 10.22 -0.84 -11.20
C LYS A 356 11.36 -0.66 -12.22
N GLY A 357 11.48 -1.54 -13.20
CA GLY A 357 12.52 -1.48 -14.24
C GLY A 357 13.94 -1.71 -13.72
N GLN A 358 14.09 -2.52 -12.65
CA GLN A 358 15.36 -2.81 -11.98
C GLN A 358 15.93 -4.19 -12.29
N GLY A 359 15.41 -4.87 -13.31
CA GLY A 359 15.97 -6.14 -13.75
C GLY A 359 15.70 -6.43 -15.22
N LEU A 360 16.34 -7.49 -15.72
CA LEU A 360 16.31 -7.94 -17.10
C LEU A 360 16.08 -9.45 -17.16
N TYR A 361 15.35 -9.89 -18.18
CA TYR A 361 15.28 -11.28 -18.58
C TYR A 361 16.00 -11.48 -19.91
N LEU A 362 16.75 -12.57 -20.03
CA LEU A 362 17.19 -13.11 -21.31
C LEU A 362 16.46 -14.44 -21.52
N TYR A 363 15.83 -14.63 -22.67
CA TYR A 363 15.08 -15.84 -22.99
C TYR A 363 15.87 -16.72 -23.94
N GLN A 364 15.86 -18.01 -23.65
CA GLN A 364 16.39 -19.01 -24.57
C GLN A 364 15.48 -19.14 -25.81
N LYS A 365 16.04 -19.55 -26.94
CA LYS A 365 15.31 -19.73 -28.21
C LYS A 365 14.09 -20.65 -28.09
N ASP A 366 14.20 -21.73 -27.33
CA ASP A 366 13.09 -22.67 -27.09
C ASP A 366 12.15 -22.23 -25.95
N ASN A 367 12.47 -21.11 -25.30
CA ASN A 367 11.73 -20.47 -24.22
C ASN A 367 11.50 -21.34 -22.98
N LYS A 368 12.25 -22.46 -22.81
CA LYS A 368 12.17 -23.31 -21.61
C LYS A 368 12.91 -22.72 -20.42
N TYR A 369 14.01 -22.02 -20.68
CA TYR A 369 14.80 -21.37 -19.66
C TYR A 369 14.94 -19.87 -19.93
N ARG A 370 15.20 -19.12 -18.86
CA ARG A 370 15.50 -17.70 -18.93
C ARG A 370 16.53 -17.32 -17.87
N ILE A 371 17.41 -16.39 -18.21
CA ILE A 371 18.34 -15.79 -17.25
C ILE A 371 17.70 -14.53 -16.68
N TYR A 372 17.80 -14.35 -15.36
CA TYR A 372 17.33 -13.16 -14.65
C TYR A 372 18.49 -12.48 -13.94
N LEU A 373 18.55 -11.16 -14.05
CA LEU A 373 19.47 -10.31 -13.30
C LEU A 373 18.76 -9.03 -12.88
N SER A 374 19.11 -8.51 -11.72
CA SER A 374 18.49 -7.30 -11.15
C SER A 374 19.42 -6.60 -10.18
N GLY A 375 19.16 -5.31 -9.94
CA GLY A 375 19.72 -4.58 -8.80
C GLY A 375 18.67 -4.30 -7.73
N ASP A 376 19.14 -3.92 -6.54
CA ASP A 376 18.30 -3.66 -5.38
C ASP A 376 17.93 -2.18 -5.21
N SER A 377 17.08 -1.87 -4.24
CA SER A 377 16.68 -0.49 -3.92
C SER A 377 17.79 0.36 -3.31
N HIS A 378 18.90 -0.24 -2.88
CA HIS A 378 20.01 0.42 -2.21
C HIS A 378 21.18 0.74 -3.16
N GLY A 379 21.04 0.39 -4.44
CA GLY A 379 22.06 0.68 -5.45
C GLY A 379 23.01 -0.49 -5.70
N TYR A 380 22.75 -1.68 -5.17
CA TYR A 380 23.63 -2.84 -5.35
C TYR A 380 23.21 -3.72 -6.53
N PHE A 381 24.20 -4.27 -7.22
CA PHE A 381 24.03 -5.20 -8.34
C PHE A 381 25.06 -6.34 -8.24
N PRO A 382 24.69 -7.59 -8.58
CA PRO A 382 23.32 -8.10 -8.69
C PRO A 382 22.67 -8.28 -7.30
N ASN A 383 21.36 -8.10 -7.18
CA ASN A 383 20.62 -8.25 -5.91
C ASN A 383 20.58 -9.72 -5.45
N ASP A 384 19.94 -10.56 -6.26
CA ASP A 384 19.72 -11.99 -5.97
C ASP A 384 20.67 -12.89 -6.77
N GLY A 385 21.80 -12.32 -7.19
CA GLY A 385 22.72 -12.95 -8.15
C GLY A 385 22.19 -12.90 -9.59
N ILE A 386 22.95 -13.50 -10.50
CA ILE A 386 22.50 -13.74 -11.88
C ILE A 386 22.00 -15.19 -11.92
N GLN A 387 20.72 -15.38 -12.26
CA GLN A 387 19.99 -16.62 -12.02
C GLN A 387 19.56 -17.26 -13.33
N LEU A 388 19.67 -18.59 -13.43
CA LEU A 388 19.01 -19.40 -14.45
C LEU A 388 17.67 -19.89 -13.88
N LEU A 389 16.58 -19.60 -14.58
CA LEU A 389 15.22 -19.94 -14.16
C LEU A 389 14.57 -20.88 -15.17
N ALA A 390 13.79 -21.85 -14.67
CA ALA A 390 12.84 -22.59 -15.50
C ALA A 390 11.63 -21.69 -15.84
N ASN A 391 11.08 -21.86 -17.05
CA ASN A 391 9.93 -21.12 -17.55
C ASN A 391 8.80 -22.11 -17.89
N PRO A 392 7.55 -21.90 -17.42
CA PRO A 392 7.00 -20.71 -16.76
C PRO A 392 7.09 -20.69 -15.22
N GLU A 393 7.56 -21.77 -14.60
CA GLU A 393 7.48 -21.98 -13.14
C GLU A 393 8.30 -20.99 -12.32
N LYS A 394 9.30 -20.33 -12.94
CA LYS A 394 10.23 -19.37 -12.32
C LYS A 394 11.10 -19.96 -11.21
N THR A 395 11.20 -21.29 -11.13
CA THR A 395 12.08 -21.99 -10.19
C THR A 395 13.53 -21.68 -10.52
N ILE A 396 14.32 -21.30 -9.51
CA ILE A 396 15.77 -21.10 -9.66
C ILE A 396 16.42 -22.46 -9.89
N ILE A 397 17.03 -22.62 -11.06
CA ILE A 397 17.76 -23.82 -11.42
C ILE A 397 19.21 -23.68 -10.96
N HIS A 398 19.87 -22.58 -11.30
CA HIS A 398 21.27 -22.31 -10.95
C HIS A 398 21.50 -20.81 -10.68
N LEU A 399 22.51 -20.53 -9.85
CA LEU A 399 23.06 -19.18 -9.63
C LEU A 399 24.47 -19.13 -10.20
N SER A 400 24.77 -18.07 -10.95
CA SER A 400 26.10 -17.81 -11.50
C SER A 400 27.12 -17.66 -10.37
N LYS A 401 28.25 -18.36 -10.45
CA LYS A 401 29.37 -18.20 -9.51
C LYS A 401 30.34 -17.10 -9.93
N HIS A 402 30.29 -16.69 -11.19
CA HIS A 402 31.16 -15.66 -11.76
C HIS A 402 30.93 -14.25 -11.18
N VAL A 403 29.72 -13.98 -10.70
CA VAL A 403 29.35 -12.68 -10.10
C VAL A 403 28.67 -12.93 -8.76
N ALA A 404 29.29 -12.45 -7.69
CA ALA A 404 28.74 -12.55 -6.34
C ALA A 404 27.58 -11.58 -6.12
N ASN A 405 26.67 -11.91 -5.21
CA ASN A 405 25.60 -10.99 -4.81
C ASN A 405 26.20 -9.67 -4.28
N ARG A 406 25.57 -8.55 -4.66
CA ARG A 406 25.94 -7.19 -4.28
C ARG A 406 27.42 -6.84 -4.54
N GLN A 407 28.00 -7.43 -5.58
CA GLN A 407 29.41 -7.21 -5.93
C GLN A 407 29.70 -5.79 -6.42
N PHE A 408 28.68 -5.09 -6.93
CA PHE A 408 28.78 -3.75 -7.46
C PHE A 408 27.83 -2.82 -6.73
N SER A 409 28.23 -1.55 -6.56
CA SER A 409 27.36 -0.48 -6.09
C SER A 409 27.31 0.66 -7.12
N VAL A 410 26.14 1.22 -7.32
CA VAL A 410 25.86 2.20 -8.37
C VAL A 410 25.20 3.44 -7.77
N LYS A 411 25.70 4.62 -8.16
CA LYS A 411 25.16 5.93 -7.78
C LYS A 411 24.81 6.74 -9.02
N ASN A 412 23.82 7.63 -8.90
CA ASN A 412 23.26 8.41 -10.02
C ASN A 412 24.33 9.18 -10.81
N GLU A 413 25.22 9.89 -10.13
CA GLU A 413 26.26 10.70 -10.79
C GLU A 413 27.29 9.82 -11.52
N GLN A 414 27.71 8.72 -10.88
CA GLN A 414 28.72 7.80 -11.43
C GLN A 414 28.19 7.04 -12.64
N ILE A 415 26.96 6.54 -12.58
CA ILE A 415 26.43 5.69 -13.65
C ILE A 415 26.18 6.48 -14.93
N LEU A 416 25.91 7.78 -14.84
CA LEU A 416 25.80 8.63 -16.02
C LEU A 416 27.13 8.71 -16.79
N GLU A 417 28.25 8.64 -16.07
CA GLU A 417 29.63 8.61 -16.60
C GLU A 417 30.15 7.18 -16.87
N ASP A 418 29.28 6.17 -16.88
CA ASP A 418 29.64 4.75 -17.05
C ASP A 418 30.59 4.20 -15.96
N ARG A 419 30.58 4.79 -14.76
CA ARG A 419 31.36 4.32 -13.61
C ARG A 419 30.49 3.52 -12.63
N ILE A 420 31.01 2.38 -12.19
CA ILE A 420 30.38 1.46 -11.24
C ILE A 420 31.42 1.07 -10.19
N SER A 421 31.11 1.20 -8.91
CA SER A 421 32.07 0.84 -7.85
C SER A 421 32.06 -0.66 -7.59
N HIS A 422 33.25 -1.26 -7.48
CA HIS A 422 33.45 -2.67 -7.18
C HIS A 422 33.60 -2.90 -5.66
N LYS A 423 33.07 -4.01 -5.13
CA LYS A 423 33.11 -4.32 -3.68
C LYS A 423 34.53 -4.37 -3.09
N ASP A 424 35.51 -4.78 -3.89
CA ASP A 424 36.91 -4.93 -3.46
C ASP A 424 37.69 -3.60 -3.59
N GLY A 425 37.00 -2.51 -3.94
CA GLY A 425 37.56 -1.17 -4.12
C GLY A 425 37.77 -0.80 -5.58
N GLY A 426 37.71 0.51 -5.86
CA GLY A 426 37.86 1.09 -7.20
C GLY A 426 36.54 1.18 -7.99
N ASP A 427 36.56 2.01 -9.03
CA ASP A 427 35.49 2.14 -10.01
C ASP A 427 35.89 1.38 -11.29
N ILE A 428 34.94 0.66 -11.88
CA ILE A 428 35.06 0.01 -13.19
C ILE A 428 34.13 0.69 -14.21
N GLY A 429 34.48 0.56 -15.49
CA GLY A 429 33.65 1.04 -16.59
C GLY A 429 32.48 0.11 -16.91
N LEU A 430 31.43 0.62 -17.57
CA LEU A 430 30.31 -0.19 -18.07
C LEU A 430 30.78 -1.32 -19.00
N GLU A 431 31.75 -1.05 -19.88
CA GLU A 431 32.28 -2.08 -20.79
C GLU A 431 32.96 -3.22 -20.04
N THR A 432 33.78 -2.90 -19.02
CA THR A 432 34.39 -3.88 -18.11
C THR A 432 33.33 -4.69 -17.38
N LEU A 433 32.29 -4.04 -16.83
CA LEU A 433 31.16 -4.73 -16.19
C LEU A 433 30.50 -5.72 -17.16
N MET A 434 30.30 -5.33 -18.42
CA MET A 434 29.64 -6.18 -19.41
C MET A 434 30.52 -7.35 -19.85
N GLU A 435 31.75 -7.10 -20.28
CA GLU A 435 32.62 -8.09 -20.92
C GLU A 435 33.28 -9.04 -19.92
N GLU A 436 33.67 -8.55 -18.73
CA GLU A 436 34.38 -9.36 -17.74
C GLU A 436 33.46 -10.05 -16.75
N TYR A 437 32.26 -9.52 -16.51
CA TYR A 437 31.36 -10.03 -15.46
C TYR A 437 30.02 -10.52 -16.01
N VAL A 438 29.22 -9.64 -16.60
CA VAL A 438 27.82 -9.98 -16.97
C VAL A 438 27.76 -11.01 -18.09
N LEU A 439 28.50 -10.83 -19.19
CA LEU A 439 28.50 -11.77 -20.32
C LEU A 439 29.15 -13.11 -19.94
N LYS A 440 30.14 -13.11 -19.06
CA LYS A 440 30.74 -14.34 -18.52
C LYS A 440 29.79 -15.12 -17.63
N ALA A 441 29.02 -14.44 -16.78
CA ALA A 441 27.93 -15.06 -16.01
C ALA A 441 26.83 -15.63 -16.92
N ILE A 442 26.44 -14.89 -17.96
CA ILE A 442 25.45 -15.39 -18.94
C ILE A 442 25.98 -16.63 -19.66
N GLN A 443 27.25 -16.62 -20.08
CA GLN A 443 27.89 -17.77 -20.72
C GLN A 443 28.01 -18.98 -19.77
N GLU A 444 28.36 -18.77 -18.50
CA GLU A 444 28.38 -19.82 -17.47
C GLU A 444 27.00 -20.51 -17.37
N LEU A 445 25.94 -19.72 -17.22
CA LEU A 445 24.58 -20.24 -17.09
C LEU A 445 24.05 -20.88 -18.38
N ASN A 446 24.45 -20.37 -19.54
CA ASN A 446 24.14 -20.97 -20.83
C ASN A 446 24.69 -22.40 -20.93
N ASN A 447 25.95 -22.60 -20.54
CA ASN A 447 26.59 -23.91 -20.61
C ASN A 447 25.93 -24.94 -19.67
N LYS A 448 25.33 -24.49 -18.57
CA LYS A 448 24.59 -25.35 -17.63
C LYS A 448 23.27 -25.91 -18.16
N VAL A 449 22.72 -25.32 -19.21
CA VAL A 449 21.52 -25.84 -19.89
C VAL A 449 21.88 -26.87 -20.97
N VAL A 450 23.11 -26.80 -21.48
CA VAL A 450 23.62 -27.65 -22.56
C VAL A 450 24.29 -28.92 -22.03
N GLU A 451 24.79 -28.90 -20.79
CA GLU A 451 25.17 -30.09 -19.98
C GLU A 451 23.94 -30.93 -19.61
#